data_AF-A0A6L4ZJ12-F1
#
_entry.id   AF-A0A6L4ZJ12-F1
#
_cell.length_a   1.000
_cell.length_b   1.000
_cell.length_c   1.000
_cell.angle_alpha   90.00
_cell.angle_beta   90.00
_cell.angle_gamma   90.00
#
_symmetry.space_group_name_H-M   'P 1'
#
loop_
_entity.id
_entity.type
_entity.pdbx_description
1 polymer ?
#
loop_
_entity_poly.entity_id
_entity_poly.type
_entity_poly.pdbx_seq_one_letter_code
_entity_poly.pdbx_strand_id
1 'polypeptide(L)'
;MCQQILLYNPGKFLNIAIGETSDLKISTSYLHLCGITDDGLLWHTSRPSRRDSHGLWVKFVDVAAEAGDYGPFVRVACTCKGSPSSNELYLCAISDDGKLWLTTRREDGSWAPFIDVGKRAKGKSFFFTDVDCAVTYSVKDSTNKELHICAVTNDGHIYHAIRVNDSYWIPFDDVKAKARWTCGCCWSY
;
A
#
# COMPACT_ATOMS: atom_id res chain seq x y z
N MET A 1 5.20 5.39 -42.88
CA MET A 1 5.87 4.83 -41.68
C MET A 1 5.27 5.55 -40.48
N CYS A 2 4.21 5.00 -39.87
CA CYS A 2 3.47 5.68 -38.80
C CYS A 2 4.08 5.26 -37.45
N GLN A 3 5.04 6.04 -36.96
CA GLN A 3 5.56 5.92 -35.60
C GLN A 3 4.78 6.87 -34.69
N GLN A 4 3.53 6.51 -34.33
CA GLN A 4 2.86 7.10 -33.17
C GLN A 4 1.59 6.30 -32.82
N ILE A 5 1.74 5.23 -32.03
CA ILE A 5 0.80 4.59 -31.08
C ILE A 5 1.59 3.46 -30.37
N LEU A 6 2.64 3.82 -29.63
CA LEU A 6 3.39 2.90 -28.74
C LEU A 6 3.64 3.55 -27.37
N LEU A 7 2.73 4.42 -26.92
CA LEU A 7 2.86 5.09 -25.63
C LEU A 7 1.86 4.50 -24.65
N TYR A 8 2.38 3.78 -23.65
CA TYR A 8 1.72 3.31 -22.42
C TYR A 8 0.81 2.06 -22.50
N ASN A 9 1.29 0.97 -23.10
CA ASN A 9 0.83 -0.36 -22.71
C ASN A 9 1.74 -0.87 -21.57
N PRO A 10 1.23 -1.06 -20.34
CA PRO A 10 2.04 -1.58 -19.23
C PRO A 10 2.59 -2.99 -19.48
N GLY A 11 2.03 -3.72 -20.44
CA GLY A 11 2.35 -5.13 -20.65
C GLY A 11 1.45 -6.03 -19.81
N LYS A 12 1.99 -7.16 -19.35
CA LYS A 12 1.22 -8.21 -18.69
C LYS A 12 1.27 -8.05 -17.18
N PHE A 13 0.13 -7.80 -16.55
CA PHE A 13 0.01 -7.74 -15.09
C PHE A 13 0.04 -9.14 -14.45
N LEU A 14 0.76 -9.26 -13.33
CA LEU A 14 0.85 -10.46 -12.49
C LEU A 14 0.21 -10.28 -11.11
N ASN A 15 0.14 -9.04 -10.62
CA ASN A 15 -0.44 -8.71 -9.32
C ASN A 15 -1.15 -7.36 -9.39
N ILE A 16 -2.23 -7.19 -8.62
CA ILE A 16 -3.02 -5.96 -8.58
C ILE A 16 -3.46 -5.63 -7.15
N ALA A 17 -3.67 -4.34 -6.90
CA ALA A 17 -4.32 -3.83 -5.70
C ALA A 17 -5.25 -2.67 -6.08
N ILE A 18 -6.34 -2.52 -5.34
CA ILE A 18 -7.31 -1.44 -5.55
C ILE A 18 -7.57 -0.68 -4.26
N GLY A 19 -7.86 0.60 -4.38
CA GLY A 19 -8.23 1.45 -3.25
C GLY A 19 -9.08 2.63 -3.71
N GLU A 20 -9.92 3.17 -2.85
CA GLU A 20 -10.75 4.32 -3.17
C GLU A 20 -10.27 5.55 -2.40
N THR A 21 -10.18 6.68 -3.08
CA THR A 21 -9.97 7.98 -2.45
C THR A 21 -11.17 8.89 -2.79
N SER A 22 -11.59 9.79 -1.91
CA SER A 22 -12.68 10.76 -2.12
C SER A 22 -12.22 12.21 -1.96
N ASP A 23 -12.35 13.03 -3.00
CA ASP A 23 -12.20 14.48 -2.93
C ASP A 23 -13.57 15.15 -2.75
N LEU A 24 -13.83 15.57 -1.51
CA LEU A 24 -15.09 16.19 -1.10
C LEU A 24 -15.27 17.60 -1.68
N LYS A 25 -14.19 18.32 -1.99
CA LYS A 25 -14.27 19.69 -2.55
C LYS A 25 -14.96 19.68 -3.91
N ILE A 26 -14.78 18.59 -4.65
CA ILE A 26 -15.33 18.39 -5.99
C ILE A 26 -16.32 17.22 -6.06
N SER A 27 -16.75 16.68 -4.91
CA SER A 27 -17.70 15.57 -4.79
C SER A 27 -17.37 14.39 -5.74
N THR A 28 -16.08 14.00 -5.79
CA THR A 28 -15.59 12.96 -6.69
C THR A 28 -14.81 11.91 -5.91
N SER A 29 -15.09 10.63 -6.20
CA SER A 29 -14.25 9.52 -5.75
C SER A 29 -13.37 9.04 -6.90
N TYR A 30 -12.22 8.48 -6.56
CA TYR A 30 -11.30 7.85 -7.49
C TYR A 30 -11.10 6.40 -7.08
N LEU A 31 -11.45 5.48 -7.96
CA LEU A 31 -10.93 4.12 -7.89
C LEU A 31 -9.48 4.18 -8.35
N HIS A 32 -8.55 3.76 -7.51
CA HIS A 32 -7.16 3.54 -7.88
C HIS A 32 -6.95 2.06 -8.17
N LEU A 33 -6.18 1.79 -9.23
CA LEU A 33 -5.66 0.47 -9.56
C LEU A 33 -4.14 0.59 -9.58
N CYS A 34 -3.51 -0.18 -8.71
CA CYS A 34 -2.07 -0.42 -8.74
C CYS A 34 -1.84 -1.82 -9.28
N GLY A 35 -0.78 -2.02 -10.03
CA GLY A 35 -0.47 -3.35 -10.54
C GLY A 35 1.00 -3.51 -10.88
N ILE A 36 1.45 -4.75 -10.83
CA ILE A 36 2.82 -5.13 -11.13
C ILE A 36 2.82 -5.95 -12.41
N THR A 37 3.71 -5.60 -13.33
CA THR A 37 3.87 -6.29 -14.61
C THR A 37 4.93 -7.39 -14.55
N ASP A 38 5.00 -8.24 -15.56
CA ASP A 38 5.90 -9.41 -15.60
C ASP A 38 7.39 -9.05 -15.72
N ASP A 39 7.70 -7.80 -16.07
CA ASP A 39 9.02 -7.17 -15.97
C ASP A 39 9.31 -6.57 -14.58
N GLY A 40 8.37 -6.65 -13.63
CA GLY A 40 8.51 -6.17 -12.26
C GLY A 40 8.24 -4.68 -12.06
N LEU A 41 7.79 -3.95 -13.08
CA LEU A 41 7.44 -2.54 -12.94
C LEU A 41 6.13 -2.37 -12.16
N LEU A 42 6.07 -1.33 -11.34
CA LEU A 42 4.91 -0.97 -10.53
C LEU A 42 4.15 0.18 -11.20
N TRP A 43 2.91 -0.10 -11.60
CA TRP A 43 2.06 0.83 -12.32
C TRP A 43 0.90 1.32 -11.47
N HIS A 44 0.46 2.54 -11.75
CA HIS A 44 -0.76 3.12 -11.20
C HIS A 44 -1.65 3.71 -12.30
N THR A 45 -2.96 3.56 -12.14
CA THR A 45 -3.98 4.33 -12.84
C THR A 45 -5.13 4.64 -11.88
N SER A 46 -5.99 5.57 -12.26
CA SER A 46 -7.22 5.85 -11.52
C SER A 46 -8.41 6.09 -12.44
N ARG A 47 -9.61 5.94 -11.87
CA ARG A 47 -10.88 6.19 -12.53
C ARG A 47 -11.75 7.09 -11.65
N PRO A 48 -12.04 8.33 -12.07
CA PRO A 48 -12.94 9.21 -11.34
C PRO A 48 -14.41 8.78 -11.47
N SER A 49 -15.20 9.02 -10.43
CA SER A 49 -16.64 8.70 -10.38
C SER A 49 -17.55 9.72 -11.08
N ARG A 50 -16.99 10.81 -11.63
CA ARG A 50 -17.79 11.88 -12.24
C ARG A 50 -18.57 11.40 -13.46
N ARG A 51 -19.77 11.97 -13.65
CA ARG A 51 -20.64 11.68 -14.80
C ARG A 51 -20.13 12.27 -16.11
N ASP A 52 -19.41 13.38 -16.06
CA ASP A 52 -18.88 14.10 -17.24
C ASP A 52 -17.59 13.50 -17.81
N SER A 53 -16.81 12.79 -16.99
CA SER A 53 -15.60 12.09 -17.43
C SER A 53 -15.89 10.84 -18.25
N HIS A 54 -17.17 10.51 -18.47
CA HIS A 54 -17.65 9.23 -19.00
C HIS A 54 -17.06 7.99 -18.29
N GLY A 55 -16.55 8.17 -17.06
CA GLY A 55 -15.84 7.11 -16.33
C GLY A 55 -14.61 6.58 -17.07
N LEU A 56 -13.88 7.43 -17.81
CA LEU A 56 -12.64 7.05 -18.46
C LEU A 56 -11.52 6.83 -17.43
N TRP A 57 -10.64 5.88 -17.71
CA TRP A 57 -9.42 5.67 -16.94
C TRP A 57 -8.40 6.76 -17.26
N VAL A 58 -7.66 7.19 -16.24
CA VAL A 58 -6.44 7.98 -16.40
C VAL A 58 -5.36 7.08 -17.01
N LYS A 59 -4.41 7.65 -17.75
CA LYS A 59 -3.27 6.89 -18.27
C LYS A 59 -2.49 6.19 -17.14
N PHE A 60 -1.90 5.05 -17.45
CA PHE A 60 -0.96 4.41 -16.53
C PHE A 60 0.28 5.29 -16.32
N VAL A 61 0.82 5.28 -15.10
CA VAL A 61 2.10 5.87 -14.73
C VAL A 61 2.96 4.82 -14.03
N ASP A 62 4.27 4.90 -14.24
CA ASP A 62 5.24 4.09 -13.53
C ASP A 62 5.52 4.76 -12.18
N VAL A 63 5.13 4.08 -11.09
CA VAL A 63 5.29 4.58 -9.72
C VAL A 63 6.76 4.61 -9.33
N ALA A 64 7.58 3.66 -9.79
CA ALA A 64 9.00 3.61 -9.48
C ALA A 64 9.75 4.80 -10.11
N ALA A 65 9.34 5.22 -11.31
CA ALA A 65 9.90 6.41 -11.96
C ALA A 65 9.63 7.71 -11.18
N GLU A 66 8.54 7.78 -10.40
CA GLU A 66 8.16 8.98 -9.63
C GLU A 66 8.56 8.91 -8.14
N ALA A 67 8.55 7.72 -7.54
CA ALA A 67 8.81 7.48 -6.12
C ALA A 67 10.22 6.90 -5.82
N GLY A 68 10.98 6.54 -6.86
CA GLY A 68 12.27 5.86 -6.77
C GLY A 68 12.17 4.37 -7.09
N ASP A 69 13.19 3.84 -7.75
CA ASP A 69 13.31 2.44 -8.13
C ASP A 69 14.14 1.66 -7.10
N TYR A 70 13.55 0.60 -6.56
CA TYR A 70 14.15 -0.26 -5.54
C TYR A 70 14.17 -1.73 -5.96
N GLY A 71 14.09 -1.99 -7.26
CA GLY A 71 14.15 -3.31 -7.86
C GLY A 71 12.79 -3.79 -8.36
N PRO A 72 12.76 -4.92 -9.07
CA PRO A 72 11.54 -5.54 -9.55
C PRO A 72 10.59 -5.80 -8.39
N PHE A 73 9.36 -5.30 -8.49
CA PHE A 73 8.32 -5.57 -7.51
C PHE A 73 7.61 -6.88 -7.83
N VAL A 74 7.11 -7.57 -6.79
CA VAL A 74 6.43 -8.87 -6.92
C VAL A 74 5.06 -8.89 -6.24
N ARG A 75 4.79 -8.00 -5.29
CA ARG A 75 3.48 -7.84 -4.62
C ARG A 75 3.16 -6.38 -4.39
N VAL A 76 1.89 -6.01 -4.51
CA VAL A 76 1.38 -4.68 -4.19
C VAL A 76 0.11 -4.79 -3.36
N ALA A 77 -0.05 -3.88 -2.39
CA ALA A 77 -1.28 -3.63 -1.66
C ALA A 77 -1.47 -2.12 -1.51
N CYS A 78 -2.71 -1.65 -1.42
CA CYS A 78 -2.97 -0.23 -1.19
C CYS A 78 -4.24 0.01 -0.37
N THR A 79 -4.23 1.10 0.39
CA THR A 79 -5.37 1.58 1.18
C THR A 79 -5.38 3.10 1.19
N CYS A 80 -6.52 3.72 1.46
CA CYS A 80 -6.63 5.16 1.58
C CYS A 80 -6.56 5.64 3.02
N LYS A 81 -5.94 6.80 3.24
CA LYS A 81 -6.10 7.57 4.47
C LYS A 81 -7.30 8.51 4.32
N GLY A 82 -8.49 7.96 4.16
CA GLY A 82 -9.68 8.80 3.96
C GLY A 82 -9.91 9.73 5.15
N SER A 83 -9.75 11.04 4.98
CA SER A 83 -10.14 12.08 5.94
C SER A 83 -10.95 13.14 5.19
N PRO A 84 -11.88 13.86 5.84
CA PRO A 84 -12.56 15.00 5.21
C PRO A 84 -11.59 16.05 4.63
N SER A 85 -10.34 16.09 5.10
CA SER A 85 -9.30 17.06 4.75
C SER A 85 -8.06 16.48 4.07
N SER A 86 -8.00 15.16 3.83
CA SER A 86 -6.84 14.50 3.23
C SER A 86 -7.27 13.23 2.53
N ASN A 87 -6.80 13.06 1.30
CA ASN A 87 -7.21 11.98 0.44
C ASN A 87 -6.01 11.26 -0.19
N GLU A 88 -5.14 10.75 0.69
CA GLU A 88 -3.90 10.08 0.31
C GLU A 88 -4.12 8.58 0.09
N LEU A 89 -3.42 8.02 -0.91
CA LEU A 89 -3.32 6.57 -1.11
C LEU A 89 -1.99 6.09 -0.55
N TYR A 90 -2.03 5.18 0.41
CA TYR A 90 -0.86 4.41 0.84
C TYR A 90 -0.70 3.19 -0.06
N LEU A 91 0.50 3.01 -0.61
CA LEU A 91 0.86 1.87 -1.44
C LEU A 91 2.03 1.13 -0.79
N CYS A 92 1.81 -0.14 -0.46
CA CYS A 92 2.84 -1.07 -0.04
C CYS A 92 3.26 -1.94 -1.22
N ALA A 93 4.55 -2.17 -1.39
CA ALA A 93 5.07 -3.08 -2.39
C ALA A 93 6.21 -3.92 -1.85
N ILE A 94 6.34 -5.16 -2.32
CA ILE A 94 7.47 -6.03 -2.00
C ILE A 94 8.34 -6.17 -3.25
N SER A 95 9.64 -5.89 -3.11
CA SER A 95 10.65 -6.19 -4.15
C SER A 95 11.01 -7.67 -4.17
N ASP A 96 11.57 -8.15 -5.28
CA ASP A 96 11.98 -9.55 -5.46
C ASP A 96 13.02 -10.03 -4.44
N ASP A 97 13.79 -9.12 -3.85
CA ASP A 97 14.69 -9.35 -2.71
C ASP A 97 13.99 -9.42 -1.34
N GLY A 98 12.66 -9.42 -1.32
CA GLY A 98 11.81 -9.60 -0.15
C GLY A 98 11.69 -8.38 0.76
N LYS A 99 12.20 -7.20 0.36
CA LYS A 99 12.01 -5.97 1.13
C LYS A 99 10.63 -5.38 0.93
N LEU A 100 10.09 -4.83 2.01
CA LEU A 100 8.80 -4.15 2.01
C LEU A 100 8.98 -2.63 1.96
N TRP A 101 8.35 -2.02 0.96
CA TRP A 101 8.40 -0.60 0.67
C TRP A 101 7.03 0.04 0.84
N LEU A 102 7.02 1.31 1.28
CA LEU A 102 5.82 2.12 1.38
C LEU A 102 6.04 3.44 0.65
N THR A 103 5.14 3.79 -0.26
CA THR A 103 5.01 5.14 -0.83
C THR A 103 3.60 5.67 -0.57
N THR A 104 3.41 6.97 -0.80
CA THR A 104 2.14 7.66 -0.63
C THR A 104 1.86 8.50 -1.86
N ARG A 105 0.71 8.28 -2.49
CA ARG A 105 0.19 9.23 -3.47
C ARG A 105 -0.54 10.34 -2.73
N ARG A 106 -0.04 11.56 -2.86
CA ARG A 106 -0.58 12.74 -2.20
C ARG A 106 -1.85 13.23 -2.90
N GLU A 107 -2.60 14.11 -2.22
CA GLU A 107 -3.82 14.73 -2.76
C GLU A 107 -3.54 15.50 -4.06
N ASP A 108 -2.37 16.14 -4.17
CA ASP A 108 -1.92 16.84 -5.38
C ASP A 108 -1.57 15.91 -6.56
N GLY A 109 -1.62 14.60 -6.34
CA GLY A 109 -1.35 13.56 -7.31
C GLY A 109 0.10 13.12 -7.42
N SER A 110 1.03 13.78 -6.74
CA SER A 110 2.44 13.39 -6.68
C SER A 110 2.66 12.16 -5.81
N TRP A 111 3.72 11.40 -6.09
CA TRP A 111 4.20 10.32 -5.23
C TRP A 111 5.31 10.81 -4.30
N ALA A 112 5.23 10.40 -3.04
CA ALA A 112 6.34 10.54 -2.10
C ALA A 112 7.43 9.49 -2.41
N PRO A 113 8.69 9.73 -2.04
CA PRO A 113 9.72 8.70 -2.13
C PRO A 113 9.35 7.45 -1.33
N PHE A 114 9.77 6.27 -1.79
CA PHE A 114 9.59 5.05 -1.02
C PHE A 114 10.35 5.07 0.31
N ILE A 115 9.75 4.41 1.30
CA ILE A 115 10.33 4.18 2.62
C ILE A 115 10.50 2.68 2.81
N ASP A 116 11.69 2.26 3.24
CA ASP A 116 11.98 0.90 3.69
C ASP A 116 11.25 0.63 5.02
N VAL A 117 10.14 -0.11 4.96
CA VAL A 117 9.27 -0.38 6.11
C VAL A 117 9.99 -1.28 7.11
N GLY A 118 10.77 -2.26 6.63
CA GLY A 118 11.53 -3.17 7.49
C GLY A 118 12.50 -2.42 8.41
N LYS A 119 13.23 -1.45 7.86
CA LYS A 119 14.11 -0.57 8.66
C LYS A 119 13.31 0.37 9.56
N ARG A 120 12.22 0.96 9.06
CA ARG A 120 11.49 2.00 9.77
C ARG A 120 10.70 1.46 10.97
N ALA A 121 10.08 0.31 10.80
CA ALA A 121 9.35 -0.42 11.84
C ALA A 121 10.29 -1.27 12.73
N LYS A 122 11.59 -0.98 12.77
CA LYS A 122 12.59 -1.63 13.65
C LYS A 122 12.49 -3.17 13.65
N GLY A 123 12.20 -3.76 12.50
CA GLY A 123 12.10 -5.21 12.37
C GLY A 123 13.48 -5.87 12.32
N LYS A 124 13.52 -7.18 12.60
CA LYS A 124 14.59 -8.03 12.07
C LYS A 124 14.61 -7.90 10.54
N SER A 125 15.73 -8.23 9.89
CA SER A 125 15.75 -8.35 8.43
C SER A 125 14.81 -9.50 8.05
N PHE A 126 13.60 -9.16 7.63
CA PHE A 126 12.59 -10.10 7.17
C PHE A 126 12.65 -10.24 5.65
N PHE A 127 12.29 -11.41 5.16
CA PHE A 127 12.06 -11.65 3.74
C PHE A 127 10.56 -11.84 3.54
N PHE A 128 9.88 -10.80 3.07
CA PHE A 128 8.44 -10.80 2.86
C PHE A 128 8.08 -11.42 1.51
N THR A 129 6.93 -12.10 1.47
CA THR A 129 6.41 -12.82 0.30
C THR A 129 4.99 -12.38 -0.08
N ASP A 130 4.29 -11.74 0.86
CA ASP A 130 2.97 -11.15 0.63
C ASP A 130 2.72 -9.99 1.59
N VAL A 131 1.86 -9.05 1.20
CA VAL A 131 1.52 -7.86 1.99
C VAL A 131 0.06 -7.48 1.81
N ASP A 132 -0.56 -7.00 2.88
CA ASP A 132 -1.81 -6.26 2.83
C ASP A 132 -1.79 -5.09 3.84
N CYS A 133 -2.64 -4.09 3.63
CA CYS A 133 -2.69 -2.92 4.49
C CYS A 133 -4.09 -2.33 4.63
N ALA A 134 -4.33 -1.72 5.79
CA ALA A 134 -5.59 -1.08 6.12
C ALA A 134 -5.35 0.16 6.97
N VAL A 135 -6.30 1.10 6.94
CA VAL A 135 -6.28 2.28 7.81
C VAL A 135 -7.41 2.18 8.82
N THR A 136 -7.10 2.46 10.08
CA THR A 136 -8.08 2.53 11.18
C THR A 136 -7.82 3.78 12.04
N TYR A 137 -8.77 4.12 12.89
CA TYR A 137 -8.59 5.17 13.89
C TYR A 137 -7.59 4.72 14.95
N SER A 138 -6.74 5.65 15.39
CA SER A 138 -5.77 5.36 16.42
C SER A 138 -6.45 5.16 17.76
N VAL A 139 -6.02 4.13 18.48
CA VAL A 139 -6.48 3.87 19.86
C VAL A 139 -6.04 4.95 20.87
N LYS A 140 -5.00 5.72 20.53
CA LYS A 140 -4.48 6.81 21.38
C LYS A 140 -5.13 8.16 21.09
N ASP A 141 -5.69 8.31 19.89
CA ASP A 141 -6.28 9.55 19.40
C ASP A 141 -7.31 9.22 18.31
N SER A 142 -8.59 9.25 18.68
CA SER A 142 -9.71 8.95 17.78
C SER A 142 -9.90 9.98 16.66
N THR A 143 -9.17 11.10 16.69
CA THR A 143 -9.16 12.08 15.60
C THR A 143 -8.11 11.75 14.54
N ASN A 144 -7.17 10.87 14.85
CA ASN A 144 -6.09 10.46 13.97
C ASN A 144 -6.29 9.05 13.41
N LYS A 145 -5.82 8.83 12.19
CA LYS A 145 -5.83 7.54 11.52
C LYS A 145 -4.41 7.00 11.39
N GLU A 146 -4.26 5.71 11.66
CA GLU A 146 -3.02 4.97 11.58
C GLU A 146 -3.08 3.91 10.47
N LEU A 147 -1.95 3.70 9.79
CA LEU A 147 -1.80 2.68 8.75
C LEU A 147 -1.29 1.40 9.39
N HIS A 148 -2.05 0.33 9.22
CA HIS A 148 -1.71 -1.03 9.64
C HIS A 148 -1.19 -1.79 8.42
N ILE A 149 -0.05 -2.45 8.58
CA ILE A 149 0.58 -3.24 7.52
C ILE A 149 0.78 -4.66 8.06
N CYS A 150 0.20 -5.63 7.38
CA CYS A 150 0.40 -7.05 7.64
C CYS A 150 1.22 -7.62 6.49
N ALA A 151 2.24 -8.41 6.82
CA ALA A 151 3.09 -9.03 5.82
C ALA A 151 3.43 -10.47 6.19
N VAL A 152 3.46 -11.33 5.17
CA VAL A 152 3.81 -12.75 5.30
C VAL A 152 5.29 -12.92 5.00
N THR A 153 6.04 -13.54 5.91
CA THR A 153 7.45 -13.89 5.69
C THR A 153 7.59 -15.23 4.97
N ASN A 154 8.76 -15.48 4.38
CA ASN A 154 9.06 -16.74 3.68
C ASN A 154 8.97 -18.01 4.55
N ASP A 155 9.05 -17.88 5.87
CA ASP A 155 8.80 -18.95 6.85
C ASP A 155 7.31 -19.13 7.21
N GLY A 156 6.41 -18.36 6.57
CA GLY A 156 4.96 -18.45 6.74
C GLY A 156 4.42 -17.80 8.01
N HIS A 157 5.22 -16.98 8.70
CA HIS A 157 4.74 -16.12 9.78
C HIS A 157 4.06 -14.86 9.25
N ILE A 158 3.12 -14.32 10.02
CA ILE A 158 2.43 -13.07 9.70
C ILE A 158 2.91 -12.04 10.72
N TYR A 159 3.50 -10.97 10.23
CA TYR A 159 3.95 -9.86 11.05
C TYR A 159 3.08 -8.64 10.80
N HIS A 160 2.81 -7.89 11.86
CA HIS A 160 2.00 -6.68 11.82
C HIS A 160 2.78 -5.49 12.38
N ALA A 161 2.82 -4.38 11.65
CA ALA A 161 3.37 -3.10 12.09
C ALA A 161 2.33 -1.99 11.91
N ILE A 162 2.50 -0.91 12.66
CA ILE A 162 1.59 0.25 12.60
C ILE A 162 2.42 1.51 12.36
N ARG A 163 2.10 2.25 11.29
CA ARG A 163 2.55 3.62 11.10
C ARG A 163 1.52 4.55 11.73
N VAL A 164 1.87 5.10 12.89
CA VAL A 164 1.02 6.05 13.61
C VAL A 164 1.11 7.43 12.97
N ASN A 165 2.32 7.85 12.59
CA ASN A 165 2.57 9.06 11.79
C ASN A 165 3.94 8.93 11.10
N ASP A 166 4.40 9.98 10.42
CA ASP A 166 5.66 9.98 9.66
C ASP A 166 6.89 9.72 10.52
N SER A 167 6.86 10.16 11.79
CA SER A 167 7.99 10.04 12.71
C SER A 167 7.89 8.80 13.62
N TYR A 168 6.71 8.20 13.78
CA TYR A 168 6.45 7.16 14.77
C TYR A 168 5.80 5.90 14.20
N TRP A 169 6.44 4.77 14.49
CA TRP A 169 6.04 3.42 14.11
C TRP A 169 5.98 2.51 15.33
N ILE A 170 4.95 1.69 15.40
CA ILE A 170 4.92 0.50 16.25
C ILE A 170 5.59 -0.62 15.44
N PRO A 171 6.65 -1.26 15.99
CA PRO A 171 7.40 -2.28 15.26
C PRO A 171 6.60 -3.50 14.83
N PHE A 172 7.17 -4.27 13.90
CA PHE A 172 6.65 -5.57 13.55
C PHE A 172 6.61 -6.52 14.75
N ASP A 173 5.46 -7.15 14.97
CA ASP A 173 5.29 -8.21 15.95
C ASP A 173 4.53 -9.40 15.32
N ASP A 174 4.77 -10.60 15.83
CA ASP A 174 4.19 -11.83 15.28
C ASP A 174 2.70 -11.92 15.67
N VAL A 175 1.83 -11.88 14.66
CA VAL A 175 0.37 -11.91 14.85
C VAL A 175 -0.08 -13.21 15.50
N LYS A 176 0.52 -14.36 15.11
CA LYS A 176 0.17 -15.67 15.70
C LYS A 176 0.52 -15.69 17.18
N ALA A 177 1.63 -15.08 17.59
CA ALA A 177 2.01 -15.00 19.00
C ALA A 177 1.04 -14.13 19.81
N LYS A 178 0.54 -13.02 19.24
CA LYS A 178 -0.40 -12.10 19.89
C LYS A 178 -1.84 -12.58 19.91
N ALA A 179 -2.26 -13.34 18.89
CA ALA A 179 -3.62 -13.86 18.79
C ALA A 179 -3.86 -15.12 19.65
N ARG A 180 -2.85 -15.60 20.38
CA ARG A 180 -3.03 -16.74 21.30
C ARG A 180 -4.03 -16.39 22.39
N TRP A 181 -5.16 -17.07 22.39
CA TRP A 181 -6.02 -17.20 23.53
C TRP A 181 -5.27 -18.01 24.59
N THR A 182 -4.71 -17.35 25.61
CA THR A 182 -4.55 -18.03 26.89
C THR A 182 -5.97 -18.19 27.44
N CYS A 183 -6.57 -19.37 27.26
CA CYS A 183 -7.70 -19.74 28.10
C CYS A 183 -7.19 -19.80 29.54
N GLY A 184 -7.27 -18.68 30.24
CA GLY A 184 -6.76 -18.47 31.60
C GLY A 184 -7.55 -19.19 32.69
N CYS A 185 -8.15 -20.34 32.40
CA CYS A 185 -8.88 -21.16 33.38
C CYS A 185 -8.81 -22.65 33.01
N CYS A 186 -7.63 -23.27 33.07
CA CYS A 186 -7.53 -24.67 33.48
C CYS A 186 -6.87 -24.67 34.86
N TRP A 187 -7.67 -24.37 35.89
CA TRP A 187 -7.31 -24.79 37.24
C TRP A 187 -7.53 -26.30 37.29
N SER A 188 -6.45 -27.05 37.48
CA SER A 188 -6.50 -28.45 37.85
C SER A 188 -7.14 -28.58 39.23
N TYR A 189 -8.24 -29.33 39.31
CA TYR A 189 -8.66 -30.02 40.53
C TYR A 189 -8.26 -31.49 40.41
#